data_AF-R7RVZ7-F1
#
_entry.id   AF-R7RVZ7-F1
#
_cell.length_a   1.000
_cell.length_b   1.000
_cell.length_c   1.000
_cell.angle_alpha   90.00
_cell.angle_beta   90.00
_cell.angle_gamma   90.00
#
_symmetry.space_group_name_H-M   'P 1'
#
loop_
_entity.id
_entity.type
_entity.pdbx_description
1 polymer ?
#
loop_
_entity_poly.entity_id
_entity_poly.type
_entity_poly.pdbx_seq_one_letter_code
_entity_poly.pdbx_strand_id
1 'polypeptide(L)' 'GIYFNALQAASAFGNISIVRLLLQNGADANAQGGIFSTALQAASYHGHIDIVELLLEMGAE' A
#
# COMPACT_ATOMS: atom_id res chain seq x y z
N GLY A 1 -14.48 -4.26 -4.39
CA GLY A 1 -13.97 -5.42 -3.64
C GLY A 1 -13.41 -4.95 -2.32
N ILE A 2 -12.76 -5.84 -1.54
CA ILE A 2 -12.11 -5.48 -0.26
C ILE A 2 -11.03 -4.39 -0.48
N TYR A 3 -10.29 -4.51 -1.59
CA TYR A 3 -9.28 -3.55 -2.03
C TYR A 3 -9.82 -2.70 -3.17
N PHE A 4 -9.48 -1.42 -3.18
CA PHE A 4 -9.87 -0.46 -4.22
C PHE A 4 -8.85 -0.35 -5.35
N ASN A 5 -7.56 -0.43 -5.02
CA ASN A 5 -6.48 -0.36 -6.00
C ASN A 5 -5.45 -1.48 -5.79
N ALA A 6 -4.58 -1.66 -6.79
CA ALA A 6 -3.55 -2.69 -6.77
C ALA A 6 -2.53 -2.49 -5.64
N LEU A 7 -2.25 -1.23 -5.27
CA LEU A 7 -1.29 -0.89 -4.22
C LEU A 7 -1.80 -1.35 -2.86
N GLN A 8 -3.07 -1.09 -2.54
CA GLN A 8 -3.74 -1.59 -1.34
C GLN A 8 -3.72 -3.11 -1.24
N ALA A 9 -4.03 -3.81 -2.34
CA ALA A 9 -3.99 -5.26 -2.34
C ALA A 9 -2.56 -5.78 -2.08
N ALA A 10 -1.57 -5.25 -2.82
CA ALA A 10 -0.17 -5.63 -2.63
C ALA A 10 0.31 -5.37 -1.20
N SER A 11 -0.07 -4.23 -0.62
CA SER A 11 0.25 -3.86 0.76
C SER A 11 -0.41 -4.77 1.79
N ALA A 12 -1.68 -5.16 1.60
CA ALA A 12 -2.36 -6.07 2.51
C ALA A 12 -1.77 -7.50 2.49
N PHE A 13 -1.32 -7.95 1.32
CA PHE A 13 -0.75 -9.29 1.13
C PHE A 13 0.76 -9.38 1.39
N GLY A 14 1.44 -8.28 1.76
CA GLY A 14 2.87 -8.33 2.09
C GLY A 14 3.79 -8.40 0.86
N ASN A 15 3.31 -8.02 -0.33
CA ASN A 15 4.06 -8.16 -1.58
C ASN A 15 4.95 -6.94 -1.88
N ILE A 16 6.05 -6.79 -1.13
CA ILE A 16 6.94 -5.61 -1.23
C ILE A 16 7.46 -5.33 -2.66
N SER A 17 7.77 -6.36 -3.45
CA SER A 17 8.24 -6.18 -4.82
C SER A 17 7.17 -5.55 -5.72
N ILE A 18 5.89 -5.91 -5.52
CA ILE A 18 4.77 -5.32 -6.26
C ILE A 18 4.49 -3.91 -5.76
N VAL A 19 4.52 -3.67 -4.45
CA VAL A 19 4.38 -2.32 -3.88
C VAL A 19 5.41 -1.37 -4.49
N ARG A 20 6.69 -1.77 -4.50
CA ARG A 20 7.77 -0.97 -5.09
C ARG A 20 7.55 -0.72 -6.59
N LEU A 21 7.18 -1.75 -7.35
CA LEU A 21 6.92 -1.61 -8.79
C LEU A 21 5.79 -0.61 -9.07
N LEU A 22 4.69 -0.69 -8.32
CA LEU A 22 3.54 0.19 -8.50
C LEU A 22 3.89 1.65 -8.19
N LEU A 23 4.58 1.90 -7.07
CA LEU A 23 5.03 3.25 -6.69
C LEU A 23 6.00 3.84 -7.73
N GLN A 24 6.94 3.03 -8.24
CA GLN A 24 7.85 3.45 -9.32
C GLN A 24 7.14 3.78 -10.63
N ASN A 25 5.96 3.19 -10.89
CA ASN A 25 5.13 3.49 -12.05
C ASN A 25 4.11 4.61 -11.78
N GLY A 26 4.26 5.35 -10.68
CA GLY A 26 3.43 6.52 -10.37
C GLY A 26 2.05 6.16 -9.78
N ALA A 27 1.91 4.98 -9.16
CA ALA A 27 0.73 4.71 -8.35
C ALA A 27 0.64 5.74 -7.20
N ASP A 28 -0.54 6.30 -7.01
CA ASP A 28 -0.81 7.22 -5.91
C ASP A 28 -0.78 6.47 -4.57
N ALA A 29 0.24 6.75 -3.76
CA ALA A 29 0.44 6.14 -2.45
C ALA A 29 -0.69 6.47 -1.45
N ASN A 30 -1.37 7.59 -1.68
CA ASN A 30 -2.44 8.14 -0.86
C ASN A 30 -3.83 7.83 -1.42
N ALA A 31 -3.91 7.03 -2.48
CA ALA A 31 -5.18 6.68 -3.10
C ALA A 31 -6.12 6.02 -2.07
N GLN A 32 -7.25 6.68 -1.83
CA GLN A 32 -8.26 6.24 -0.87
C GLN A 32 -9.31 5.33 -1.50
N GLY A 33 -9.71 4.29 -0.78
CA GLY A 33 -10.86 3.46 -1.11
C GLY A 33 -10.85 2.10 -0.43
N GLY A 34 -11.90 1.30 -0.69
CA GLY A 34 -12.01 -0.06 -0.15
C GLY A 34 -12.15 -0.07 1.37
N ILE A 35 -11.90 -1.22 1.99
CA ILE A 35 -12.04 -1.38 3.45
C ILE A 35 -10.90 -0.65 4.19
N PHE A 36 -9.69 -0.71 3.62
CA PHE A 36 -8.49 -0.22 4.28
C PHE A 36 -8.18 1.26 4.04
N SER A 37 -9.05 2.02 3.38
CA SER A 37 -8.85 3.42 2.98
C SER A 37 -7.51 3.67 2.22
N THR A 38 -6.32 3.64 2.83
CA THR A 38 -5.02 3.73 2.12
C THR A 38 -4.24 2.40 2.05
N ALA A 39 -3.17 2.37 1.26
CA ALA A 39 -2.24 1.24 1.23
C ALA A 39 -1.43 1.12 2.55
N LEU A 40 -1.12 2.25 3.17
CA LEU A 40 -0.41 2.33 4.46
C LEU A 40 -1.23 1.69 5.58
N GLN A 41 -2.53 1.99 5.63
CA GLN A 41 -3.47 1.40 6.58
C GLN A 41 -3.64 -0.10 6.35
N ALA A 42 -3.67 -0.56 5.09
CA ALA A 42 -3.72 -1.98 4.76
C ALA A 42 -2.47 -2.74 5.25
N ALA A 43 -1.27 -2.21 4.98
CA ALA A 43 -0.02 -2.81 5.45
C ALA A 43 0.06 -2.82 6.99
N SER A 44 -0.34 -1.73 7.63
CA SER A 44 -0.35 -1.59 9.09
C SER A 44 -1.29 -2.59 9.76
N TYR A 45 -2.50 -2.77 9.22
CA TYR A 45 -3.47 -3.73 9.76
C TYR A 45 -2.96 -5.17 9.72
N HIS A 46 -2.23 -5.54 8.67
CA HIS A 46 -1.68 -6.88 8.49
C HIS A 46 -0.27 -7.07 9.07
N GLY A 47 0.36 -6.01 9.59
CA GLY A 47 1.67 -6.08 10.25
C GLY A 47 2.88 -6.13 9.32
N HIS A 48 2.75 -5.67 8.07
CA HIS A 48 3.84 -5.66 7.09
C HIS A 48 4.74 -4.43 7.26
N ILE A 49 5.64 -4.46 8.24
CA ILE A 49 6.46 -3.31 8.67
C ILE A 49 7.36 -2.77 7.55
N ASP A 50 7.94 -3.66 6.75
CA ASP A 50 8.78 -3.31 5.59
C ASP A 50 8.02 -2.50 4.53
N ILE A 51 6.74 -2.81 4.33
CA ILE A 51 5.86 -2.07 3.43
C ILE A 51 5.43 -0.74 4.05
N VAL A 52 5.19 -0.69 5.36
CA VAL A 52 4.88 0.55 6.07
C VAL A 52 6.04 1.54 5.93
N GLU A 53 7.26 1.10 6.19
CA GLU A 53 8.47 1.93 6.03
C GLU A 53 8.62 2.41 4.58
N LEU A 54 8.50 1.52 3.60
CA LEU A 54 8.58 1.88 2.17
C LEU A 54 7.52 2.92 1.76
N LEU A 55 6.28 2.78 2.24
CA LEU A 55 5.21 3.72 1.91
C LEU A 55 5.46 5.09 2.53
N LEU A 56 5.94 5.14 3.78
CA LEU A 56 6.32 6.39 4.46
C LEU A 56 7.50 7.09 3.76
N GLU A 57 8.51 6.34 3.31
CA GLU A 57 9.63 6.89 2.50
C GLU A 57 9.15 7.52 1.19
N MET A 58 8.02 7.04 0.65
CA MET A 58 7.42 7.51 -0.59
C MET A 58 6.35 8.59 -0.37
N GLY A 59 6.20 9.08 0.87
CA GLY A 59 5.27 10.16 1.22
C GLY A 59 3.81 9.74 1.36
N ALA A 60 3.56 8.47 1.70
CA ALA A 60 2.21 8.02 2.07
C ALA A 60 1.81 8.56 3.46
N GLU A 61 0.53 8.93 3.60
CA GLU A 61 -0.10 9.46 4.82
C GLU A 61 -1.26 8.59 5.34
#